data_AF-A0A1I1VVD2-F1
#
_entry.id   AF-A0A1I1VVD2-F1
#
_cell.length_a   1.000
_cell.length_b   1.000
_cell.length_c   1.000
_cell.angle_alpha   90.00
_cell.angle_beta   90.00
_cell.angle_gamma   90.00
#
_symmetry.space_group_name_H-M   'P 1'
#
loop_
_entity.id
_entity.type
_entity.pdbx_description
1 polymer ?
#
loop_
_entity_poly.entity_id
_entity_poly.type
_entity_poly.pdbx_seq_one_letter_code
_entity_poly.pdbx_strand_id
1 'polypeptide(L)'
;MNAWVIYTKALFLLIAALLSGCGNNLCSVEPISKNKSPTGKYIANVFERDCGATTPYVRVVSLQETDSEFNPEEVKNWVFTIQGQSDIHVSWITKNELQISFSFTGDTPTQRSAWKNVTIRYQ
;
A
#
# COMPACT_ATOMS: atom_id res chain seq x y z
N MET A 1 -25.80 27.40 40.29
CA MET A 1 -25.15 26.39 39.42
C MET A 1 -23.65 26.55 39.57
N ASN A 2 -22.96 25.52 40.05
CA ASN A 2 -21.65 25.64 40.69
C ASN A 2 -20.58 25.58 39.60
N ALA A 3 -19.78 26.64 39.45
CA ALA A 3 -18.78 26.77 38.37
C ALA A 3 -17.83 25.56 38.27
N TRP A 4 -17.56 24.88 39.40
CA TRP A 4 -16.75 23.66 39.47
C TRP A 4 -17.27 22.48 38.63
N VAL A 5 -18.60 22.36 38.45
CA VAL A 5 -19.23 21.32 37.61
C VAL A 5 -19.08 21.63 36.12
N ILE A 6 -18.94 22.91 35.77
CA ILE A 6 -18.78 23.37 34.39
C ILE A 6 -17.34 23.11 33.93
N TYR A 7 -16.35 23.41 34.77
CA TYR A 7 -14.93 23.16 34.48
C TYR A 7 -14.60 21.66 34.35
N THR A 8 -15.20 20.81 35.19
CA THR A 8 -14.99 19.34 35.11
C THR A 8 -15.60 18.74 33.85
N LYS A 9 -16.78 19.19 33.41
CA LYS A 9 -17.40 18.74 32.16
C LYS A 9 -16.66 19.24 30.92
N ALA A 10 -16.19 20.49 30.94
CA ALA A 10 -15.40 21.07 29.84
C ALA A 10 -14.05 20.35 29.66
N LEU A 11 -13.38 19.99 30.76
CA LEU A 11 -12.13 19.23 30.73
C LEU A 11 -12.34 17.81 30.17
N PHE A 12 -13.43 17.13 30.54
CA PHE A 12 -13.78 15.81 30.02
C PHE A 12 -14.06 15.82 28.51
N LEU A 13 -14.76 16.85 28.02
CA LEU A 13 -15.04 17.04 26.59
C LEU A 13 -13.77 17.31 25.77
N LEU A 14 -12.80 18.04 26.33
CA LEU A 14 -11.52 18.32 25.67
C LEU A 14 -10.65 17.04 25.54
N ILE A 15 -10.63 16.20 26.58
CA ILE A 15 -9.90 14.92 26.58
C ILE A 15 -10.53 13.91 25.61
N ALA A 16 -11.86 13.86 25.53
CA ALA A 16 -12.56 12.99 24.58
C ALA A 16 -12.33 13.40 23.11
N ALA A 17 -12.23 14.71 22.82
CA ALA A 17 -11.92 15.23 21.49
C ALA A 17 -10.46 14.98 21.06
N LEU A 18 -9.53 14.85 22.01
CA LEU A 18 -8.14 14.45 21.75
C LEU A 18 -7.99 12.95 21.43
N LEU A 19 -8.98 12.13 21.79
CA LEU A 19 -8.97 10.68 21.54
C LEU A 19 -9.69 10.26 20.24
N SER A 20 -10.42 11.17 19.58
CA SER A 20 -11.12 10.89 18.31
C SER A 20 -10.23 10.92 17.07
N GLY A 21 -8.90 10.99 17.23
CA GLY A 21 -7.92 11.20 16.16
C GLY A 21 -7.11 9.97 15.75
N CYS A 22 -7.57 8.74 15.99
CA CYS A 22 -6.88 7.54 15.49
C CYS A 22 -7.63 6.99 14.27
N GLY A 23 -7.34 7.56 13.09
CA GLY A 23 -7.77 6.99 11.82
C GLY A 23 -7.17 5.60 11.62
N ASN A 24 -7.99 4.66 11.13
CA ASN A 24 -7.76 3.21 11.07
C ASN A 24 -6.64 2.73 10.12
N ASN A 25 -5.54 3.44 9.95
CA ASN A 25 -4.35 2.87 9.31
C ASN A 25 -3.07 3.54 9.81
N LEU A 26 -2.38 2.87 10.74
CA LEU A 26 -1.13 3.35 11.33
C LEU A 26 0.08 3.18 10.40
N CYS A 27 -0.13 2.73 9.17
CA CYS A 27 0.92 2.50 8.20
C CYS A 27 0.99 3.64 7.19
N SER A 28 2.20 4.13 6.95
CA SER A 28 2.50 5.05 5.86
C SER A 28 2.68 4.27 4.55
N VAL A 29 2.32 4.93 3.45
CA VAL A 29 2.46 4.39 2.10
C VAL A 29 3.19 5.42 1.25
N GLU A 30 4.35 5.04 0.73
CA GLU A 30 5.17 5.91 -0.13
C GLU A 30 5.16 5.39 -1.57
N PRO A 31 4.59 6.12 -2.54
CA PRO A 31 4.57 5.71 -3.93
C PRO A 31 5.96 5.85 -4.58
N ILE A 32 6.41 4.80 -5.27
CA ILE A 32 7.73 4.74 -5.92
C ILE A 32 7.58 4.89 -7.43
N SER A 33 6.68 4.13 -8.03
CA SER A 33 6.45 4.20 -9.47
C SER A 33 5.05 3.75 -9.87
N LYS A 34 4.63 4.20 -11.06
CA LYS A 34 3.32 3.92 -11.64
C LYS A 34 3.48 3.66 -13.14
N ASN A 35 3.18 2.45 -13.57
CA ASN A 35 3.35 1.99 -14.96
C ASN A 35 2.03 1.56 -15.56
N LYS A 36 1.56 2.32 -16.55
CA LYS A 36 0.32 2.03 -17.28
C LYS A 36 0.58 0.98 -18.38
N SER A 37 -0.33 0.03 -18.56
CA SER A 37 -0.22 -0.98 -19.62
C SER A 37 -0.29 -0.33 -21.01
N PRO A 38 0.21 -0.98 -22.08
CA PRO A 38 0.22 -0.41 -23.43
C PRO A 38 -1.14 0.07 -23.93
N THR A 39 -2.23 -0.58 -23.53
CA THR A 39 -3.61 -0.20 -23.90
C THR A 39 -4.22 0.81 -22.94
N GLY A 40 -3.55 1.11 -21.84
CA GLY A 40 -4.07 1.98 -20.79
C GLY A 40 -5.12 1.34 -19.89
N LYS A 41 -5.41 0.04 -20.03
CA LYS A 41 -6.46 -0.63 -19.23
C LYS A 41 -6.04 -0.89 -17.78
N TYR A 42 -4.76 -1.18 -17.54
CA TYR A 42 -4.24 -1.54 -16.23
C TYR A 42 -3.13 -0.60 -15.81
N ILE A 43 -2.93 -0.50 -14.50
CA ILE A 43 -1.84 0.25 -13.89
C ILE A 43 -1.16 -0.66 -12.88
N ALA A 44 0.17 -0.76 -12.97
CA ALA A 44 1.01 -1.35 -11.95
C ALA A 44 1.60 -0.23 -11.08
N ASN A 45 1.31 -0.26 -9.78
CA ASN A 45 1.89 0.67 -8.82
C ASN A 45 2.94 -0.08 -8.00
N VAL A 46 4.10 0.54 -7.81
CA VAL A 46 5.11 0.11 -6.86
C VAL A 46 5.12 1.12 -5.72
N PHE A 47 5.01 0.65 -4.49
CA PHE A 47 5.03 1.49 -3.29
C PHE A 47 5.73 0.79 -2.13
N GLU A 48 6.17 1.58 -1.16
CA GLU A 48 6.63 1.10 0.14
C GLU A 48 5.50 1.23 1.14
N ARG A 49 5.39 0.23 2.02
CA ARG A 49 4.49 0.26 3.17
C ARG A 49 5.32 0.14 4.44
N ASP A 50 5.17 1.11 5.32
CA ASP A 50 5.87 1.17 6.61
C ASP A 50 4.87 1.38 7.76
N CYS A 51 4.82 0.43 8.69
CA CYS A 51 3.96 0.50 9.87
C CYS A 51 4.71 0.94 11.15
N GLY A 52 5.97 1.36 11.02
CA GLY A 52 6.78 1.91 12.10
C GLY A 52 7.67 0.90 12.82
N ALA A 53 8.19 1.33 13.97
CA ALA A 53 9.41 0.86 14.63
C ALA A 53 9.63 -0.65 14.78
N THR A 54 8.58 -1.46 14.82
CA THR A 54 8.66 -2.91 15.04
C THR A 54 8.26 -3.75 13.83
N THR A 55 7.89 -3.12 12.71
CA THR A 55 7.46 -3.81 11.48
C THR A 55 8.45 -3.47 10.36
N PRO A 56 8.98 -4.48 9.64
CA PRO A 56 9.85 -4.21 8.52
C PRO A 56 9.10 -3.47 7.41
N TYR A 57 9.83 -2.62 6.68
CA TYR A 57 9.37 -2.05 5.42
C TYR A 57 8.97 -3.17 4.46
N VAL A 58 7.94 -2.94 3.65
CA VAL A 58 7.52 -3.86 2.59
C VAL A 58 7.43 -3.10 1.28
N ARG A 59 8.16 -3.56 0.27
CA ARG A 59 7.94 -3.13 -1.11
C ARG A 59 6.82 -3.96 -1.72
N VAL A 60 5.85 -3.27 -2.32
CA VAL A 60 4.63 -3.88 -2.86
C VAL A 60 4.48 -3.50 -4.32
N VAL A 61 4.13 -4.48 -5.16
CA VAL A 61 3.55 -4.23 -6.48
C VAL A 61 2.06 -4.56 -6.43
N SER A 62 1.23 -3.57 -6.75
CA SER A 62 -0.21 -3.74 -6.88
C SER A 62 -0.68 -3.48 -8.31
N LEU A 63 -1.75 -4.17 -8.70
CA LEU A 63 -2.42 -3.96 -9.97
C LEU A 63 -3.82 -3.38 -9.77
N GLN A 64 -4.19 -2.44 -10.64
CA GLN A 64 -5.54 -1.90 -10.69
C GLN A 64 -5.98 -1.70 -12.14
N GLU A 65 -7.29 -1.56 -12.34
CA GLU A 65 -7.82 -1.00 -13.59
C GLU A 65 -7.68 0.52 -13.56
N THR A 66 -7.48 1.13 -14.72
CA THR A 66 -7.28 2.60 -14.80
C THR A 66 -8.48 3.39 -14.27
N ASP A 67 -9.69 2.85 -14.45
CA ASP A 67 -10.93 3.50 -14.01
C ASP A 67 -11.30 3.18 -12.55
N SER A 68 -10.48 2.38 -11.87
CA SER A 68 -10.65 2.09 -10.44
C SER A 68 -9.79 3.01 -9.57
N GLU A 69 -10.33 3.39 -8.40
CA GLU A 69 -9.59 4.16 -7.41
C GLU A 69 -8.37 3.38 -6.91
N PHE A 70 -7.23 4.06 -6.78
CA PHE A 70 -6.06 3.46 -6.17
C PHE A 70 -6.29 3.32 -4.66
N ASN A 71 -6.25 2.09 -4.18
CA ASN A 71 -6.27 1.79 -2.76
C ASN A 71 -5.05 0.92 -2.41
N PRO A 72 -4.01 1.49 -1.76
CA PRO A 72 -2.80 0.73 -1.41
C PRO A 72 -3.06 -0.37 -0.39
N GLU A 73 -4.17 -0.31 0.34
CA GLU A 73 -4.52 -1.27 1.40
C GLU A 73 -5.39 -2.43 0.88
N GLU A 74 -5.73 -2.41 -0.42
CA GLU A 74 -6.47 -3.49 -1.07
C GLU A 74 -5.56 -4.68 -1.38
N VAL A 75 -5.31 -5.52 -0.38
CA VAL A 75 -4.36 -6.66 -0.43
C VAL A 75 -4.70 -7.65 -1.56
N LYS A 76 -5.97 -7.75 -2.00
CA LYS A 76 -6.33 -8.64 -3.12
C LYS A 76 -5.67 -8.22 -4.45
N ASN A 77 -5.28 -6.95 -4.55
CA ASN A 77 -4.60 -6.36 -5.69
C ASN A 77 -3.07 -6.44 -5.58
N TRP A 78 -2.52 -6.88 -4.46
CA TRP A 78 -1.09 -7.08 -4.30
C TRP A 78 -0.67 -8.35 -5.02
N VAL A 79 0.21 -8.19 -6.01
CA VAL A 79 0.69 -9.28 -6.85
C VAL A 79 2.11 -9.70 -6.51
N PHE A 80 2.87 -8.80 -5.88
CA PHE A 80 4.21 -9.06 -5.37
C PHE A 80 4.43 -8.29 -4.08
N THR A 81 5.05 -8.92 -3.08
CA THR A 81 5.55 -8.24 -1.87
C THR A 81 6.88 -8.81 -1.44
N ILE A 82 7.81 -7.96 -1.02
CA ILE A 82 9.09 -8.37 -0.44
C ILE A 82 9.42 -7.48 0.76
N GLN A 83 9.97 -8.08 1.81
CA GLN A 83 10.43 -7.34 2.99
C GLN A 83 11.72 -6.57 2.68
N GLY A 84 11.86 -5.42 3.34
CA GLY A 84 12.94 -4.48 3.11
C GLY A 84 12.67 -3.55 1.93
N GLN A 85 13.74 -2.89 1.48
CA GLN A 85 13.69 -1.82 0.48
C GLN A 85 14.26 -2.26 -0.87
N SER A 86 13.98 -3.50 -1.28
CA SER A 86 14.47 -4.05 -2.55
C SER A 86 14.15 -3.12 -3.73
N ASP A 87 15.09 -2.99 -4.65
CA ASP A 87 14.83 -2.34 -5.93
C ASP A 87 13.91 -3.23 -6.76
N ILE A 88 12.74 -2.70 -7.12
CA ILE A 88 11.75 -3.37 -7.96
C ILE A 88 11.60 -2.56 -9.24
N HIS A 89 11.79 -3.24 -10.38
CA HIS A 89 11.46 -2.72 -11.68
C HIS A 89 10.25 -3.45 -12.25
N VAL A 90 9.33 -2.68 -12.83
CA VAL A 90 8.10 -3.21 -13.42
C VAL A 90 7.97 -2.72 -14.85
N SER A 91 7.77 -3.65 -15.78
CA SER A 91 7.56 -3.36 -17.19
C SER A 91 6.43 -4.21 -17.77
N TRP A 92 5.71 -3.65 -18.73
CA TRP A 92 4.68 -4.39 -19.46
C TRP A 92 5.30 -5.00 -20.71
N ILE A 93 5.25 -6.32 -20.84
CA ILE A 93 5.71 -7.05 -22.02
C ILE A 93 4.63 -7.01 -23.11
N THR A 94 3.37 -7.18 -22.69
CA THR A 94 2.21 -7.05 -23.57
C THR A 94 1.11 -6.26 -22.84
N LYS A 95 -0.03 -6.06 -23.51
CA LYS A 95 -1.23 -5.44 -22.90
C LYS A 95 -1.76 -6.16 -21.65
N ASN A 96 -1.39 -7.41 -21.44
CA ASN A 96 -1.91 -8.30 -20.40
C ASN A 96 -0.78 -9.10 -19.71
N GLU A 97 0.48 -8.69 -19.87
CA GLU A 97 1.62 -9.42 -19.34
C GLU A 97 2.60 -8.45 -18.70
N LEU A 98 2.77 -8.62 -17.39
CA LEU A 98 3.63 -7.81 -16.55
C LEU A 98 4.89 -8.59 -16.20
N GLN A 99 6.04 -7.96 -16.36
CA GLN A 99 7.31 -8.45 -15.84
C GLN A 99 7.69 -7.64 -14.60
N ILE A 100 8.05 -8.37 -13.53
CA ILE A 100 8.57 -7.82 -12.28
C ILE A 100 10.00 -8.35 -12.11
N SER A 101 10.96 -7.45 -12.04
CA SER A 101 12.35 -7.75 -11.74
C SER A 101 12.72 -7.15 -10.39
N PHE A 102 13.47 -7.88 -9.56
CA PHE A 102 13.83 -7.42 -8.23
C PHE A 102 15.19 -7.93 -7.78
N SER A 103 15.88 -7.15 -6.95
CA SER A 103 17.11 -7.61 -6.29
C SER A 103 16.75 -8.45 -5.06
N PHE A 104 17.29 -9.67 -4.99
CA PHE A 104 17.09 -10.55 -3.85
C PHE A 104 17.78 -9.97 -2.61
N THR A 105 17.01 -9.75 -1.53
CA THR A 105 17.49 -9.17 -0.27
C THR A 105 17.63 -10.19 0.85
N GLY A 106 17.47 -11.48 0.57
CA GLY A 106 17.53 -12.56 1.57
C GLY A 106 16.15 -13.11 1.96
N ASP A 107 15.10 -12.29 1.82
CA ASP A 107 13.73 -12.69 2.10
C ASP A 107 13.03 -13.25 0.88
N THR A 108 12.26 -14.32 1.08
CA THR A 108 11.42 -14.91 0.02
C THR A 108 10.23 -14.00 -0.27
N PRO A 109 10.08 -13.49 -1.50
CA PRO A 109 8.92 -12.66 -1.84
C PRO A 109 7.63 -13.49 -1.91
N THR A 110 6.51 -12.84 -1.62
CA THR A 110 5.20 -13.37 -2.02
C THR A 110 4.93 -13.00 -3.47
N GLN A 111 4.51 -13.98 -4.28
CA GLN A 111 4.38 -13.85 -5.72
C GLN A 111 3.05 -14.45 -6.19
N ARG A 112 2.35 -13.75 -7.09
CA ARG A 112 1.22 -14.30 -7.86
C ARG A 112 1.62 -14.52 -9.30
N SER A 113 1.12 -15.58 -9.93
CA SER A 113 1.31 -15.81 -11.37
C SER A 113 0.28 -15.09 -12.25
N ALA A 114 -0.85 -14.68 -11.67
CA ALA A 114 -1.90 -13.95 -12.38
C ALA A 114 -2.72 -13.02 -11.46
N TRP A 115 -3.33 -12.01 -12.06
CA TRP A 115 -4.36 -11.15 -11.46
C TRP A 115 -5.36 -10.75 -12.55
N LYS A 116 -6.63 -11.14 -12.39
CA LYS A 116 -7.65 -11.02 -13.45
C LYS A 116 -7.11 -11.58 -14.78
N ASN A 117 -7.05 -10.75 -15.82
CA ASN A 117 -6.55 -11.10 -17.15
C ASN A 117 -5.07 -10.71 -17.34
N VAL A 118 -4.33 -10.41 -16.28
CA VAL A 118 -2.90 -10.07 -16.33
C VAL A 118 -2.08 -11.28 -15.87
N THR A 119 -1.19 -11.76 -16.73
CA THR A 119 -0.16 -12.74 -16.38
C THR A 119 1.04 -12.00 -15.80
N ILE A 120 1.64 -12.54 -14.74
CA ILE A 120 2.79 -11.94 -14.07
C ILE A 120 3.99 -12.87 -14.20
N ARG A 121 5.12 -12.31 -14.64
CA ARG A 121 6.41 -13.00 -14.74
C ARG A 121 7.43 -12.35 -13.84
N TYR A 122 8.35 -13.18 -13.35
CA TYR A 122 9.45 -12.77 -12.50
C TYR A 122 10.77 -13.05 -13.22
N GLN A 123 11.72 -12.13 -13.07
CA GLN A 123 13.08 -12.26 -13.57
C GLN A 123 14.06 -11.87 -12.47
#